data_AF-A0A9E5H998-F1
#
_entry.id   AF-A0A9E5H998-F1
#
_cell.length_a   1.000
_cell.length_b   1.000
_cell.length_c   1.000
_cell.angle_alpha   90.00
_cell.angle_beta   90.00
_cell.angle_gamma   90.00
#
_symmetry.space_group_name_H-M   'P 1'
#
loop_
_entity.id
_entity.type
_entity.pdbx_description
1 polymer ?
#
loop_
_entity_poly.entity_id
_entity_poly.type
_entity_poly.pdbx_seq_one_letter_code
_entity_poly.pdbx_strand_id
1 'polypeptide(L)' 'MKTLKLALAAALTLPAMSVFAEEEAASDHSVSYNMALHSEYVFRGYTQTHNDPALSGGIDYEH' A
#
# COMPACT_ATOMS: atom_id res chain seq x y z
N MET A 1 8.44 -20.82 -18.15
CA MET A 1 7.08 -20.27 -18.38
C MET A 1 6.02 -20.72 -17.36
N LYS A 2 6.08 -21.94 -16.81
CA LYS A 2 5.10 -22.44 -15.83
C LYS A 2 5.04 -21.59 -14.54
N THR A 3 6.21 -21.16 -14.06
CA THR A 3 6.38 -20.29 -12.88
C THR A 3 5.79 -18.89 -13.09
N LEU A 4 6.01 -18.29 -14.27
CA LEU A 4 5.49 -16.95 -14.60
C LEU A 4 3.95 -16.92 -14.63
N LYS A 5 3.33 -17.98 -15.16
CA LYS A 5 1.87 -18.13 -15.19
C LYS A 5 1.28 -18.25 -13.77
N LEU A 6 1.98 -18.98 -12.89
CA LEU A 6 1.57 -19.14 -11.50
C LEU A 6 1.71 -17.83 -10.70
N ALA A 7 2.80 -17.08 -10.92
CA ALA A 7 3.01 -15.77 -10.30
C ALA A 7 1.95 -14.75 -10.74
N LEU A 8 1.59 -14.73 -12.03
CA LEU A 8 0.54 -13.85 -12.56
C LEU A 8 -0.84 -14.21 -12.00
N ALA A 9 -1.15 -15.49 -11.88
CA ALA A 9 -2.40 -15.94 -11.27
C ALA A 9 -2.50 -15.54 -9.79
N ALA A 10 -1.41 -15.65 -9.02
CA ALA A 10 -1.37 -15.23 -7.63
C ALA A 10 -1.49 -13.70 -7.44
N ALA A 11 -0.85 -12.93 -8.31
CA ALA A 11 -0.93 -11.47 -8.27
C ALA A 11 -2.36 -10.95 -8.54
N LEU A 12 -3.12 -11.62 -9.42
CA LEU A 12 -4.50 -11.24 -9.74
C LEU A 12 -5.47 -11.47 -8.58
N THR A 13 -5.17 -12.36 -7.64
CA THR A 13 -6.06 -12.69 -6.50
C THR A 13 -5.86 -11.78 -5.29
N LEU A 14 -4.75 -11.02 -5.21
CA LEU A 14 -4.48 -10.09 -4.11
C LEU A 14 -5.58 -9.04 -3.87
N PRO A 15 -6.11 -8.34 -4.89
CA PRO A 15 -7.13 -7.31 -4.68
C PRO A 15 -8.52 -7.87 -4.33
N ALA A 16 -8.73 -9.18 -4.41
CA ALA A 16 -9.98 -9.83 -4.01
C ALA A 16 -10.06 -10.12 -2.50
N MET A 17 -8.99 -9.84 -1.75
CA MET A 17 -8.97 -9.98 -0.30
C MET A 17 -9.72 -8.82 0.34
N SER A 18 -10.89 -9.10 0.90
CA SER A 18 -11.65 -8.14 1.72
C SER A 18 -10.96 -7.95 3.07
N VAL A 19 -10.56 -6.71 3.37
CA VAL A 19 -10.17 -6.28 4.72
C VAL A 19 -11.45 -5.84 5.44
N PHE A 20 -11.79 -6.53 6.52
CA PHE A 20 -12.85 -6.12 7.43
C PHE A 20 -12.24 -5.25 8.52
N ALA A 21 -12.68 -3.99 8.61
CA ALA A 21 -12.41 -3.16 9.78
C ALA A 21 -13.41 -3.57 10.88
N GLU A 22 -12.91 -3.87 12.07
CA GLU A 22 -13.73 -4.12 13.24
C GLU A 22 -14.24 -2.77 13.76
N GLU A 23 -15.56 -2.64 13.94
CA GLU A 23 -16.19 -1.40 14.40
C GLU A 23 -15.95 -1.26 15.91
N GLU A 24 -14.87 -0.60 16.28
CA GLU A 24 -14.57 -0.22 17.66
C GLU A 24 -15.50 0.95 18.06
N ALA A 25 -16.01 0.95 19.30
CA ALA A 25 -16.80 2.06 19.82
C ALA A 25 -16.05 3.40 19.65
N ALA A 26 -16.74 4.46 19.20
CA ALA A 26 -16.14 5.76 18.91
C ALA A 26 -15.25 6.24 20.07
N SER A 27 -13.94 6.06 19.94
CA SER A 27 -12.95 6.55 20.90
C SER A 27 -12.76 8.05 20.71
N ASP A 28 -12.45 8.77 21.79
CA ASP A 28 -12.03 10.19 21.74
C ASP A 28 -10.71 10.39 20.95
N HIS A 29 -10.15 9.32 20.39
CA HIS A 29 -8.94 9.32 19.58
C HIS A 29 -9.22 8.56 18.29
N SER A 30 -8.90 9.16 17.16
CA SER A 30 -9.00 8.54 15.84
C SER A 30 -7.60 8.40 15.25
N VAL A 31 -7.28 7.22 14.71
CA VAL A 31 -6.02 6.99 14.01
C VAL A 31 -6.32 6.47 12.62
N SER A 32 -5.86 7.19 11.60
CA SER A 32 -5.98 6.79 10.22
C SER A 32 -4.62 6.54 9.61
N TYR A 33 -4.58 5.62 8.63
CA TYR A 33 -3.35 5.15 8.02
C TYR A 33 -3.53 5.10 6.51
N ASN A 34 -2.51 5.51 5.77
CA ASN A 34 -2.45 5.37 4.32
C ASN A 34 -1.14 4.70 3.89
N MET A 35 -1.19 3.93 2.80
CA MET A 35 -0.04 3.23 2.26
C MET A 35 -0.12 3.21 0.73
N ALA A 36 1.01 3.45 0.07
CA ALA A 36 1.15 3.52 -1.38
C ALA A 36 2.42 2.80 -1.83
N LEU A 37 2.30 1.98 -2.86
CA LEU A 37 3.39 1.30 -3.55
C LEU A 37 3.62 1.97 -4.90
N HIS A 38 4.87 2.27 -5.22
CA HIS A 38 5.27 2.99 -6.42
C HIS A 38 6.40 2.22 -7.09
N SER A 39 6.41 2.18 -8.42
CA SER A 39 7.55 1.62 -9.16
C SER A 39 8.77 2.53 -9.07
N GLU A 40 8.55 3.85 -9.08
CA GLU A 40 9.58 4.86 -8.89
C GLU A 40 8.99 6.07 -8.18
N TYR A 41 9.78 6.72 -7.32
CA TYR A 41 9.41 8.01 -6.74
C TYR A 41 10.23 9.13 -7.41
N VAL A 42 9.57 9.99 -8.18
CA VAL A 42 10.20 11.10 -8.93
C VAL A 42 9.84 12.44 -8.29
N PHE A 43 10.84 13.21 -7.89
CA PHE A 43 10.68 14.55 -7.34
C PHE A 43 11.45 15.57 -8.16
N ARG A 44 10.75 16.58 -8.71
CA ARG A 44 11.35 17.64 -9.55
C ARG A 44 12.23 17.10 -10.70
N GLY A 45 11.87 15.95 -11.26
CA GLY A 45 12.61 15.33 -12.37
C GLY A 45 13.79 14.45 -11.96
N TYR A 46 14.07 14.28 -10.66
CA TYR A 46 15.07 13.34 -10.16
C TYR A 46 14.40 12.12 -9.51
N THR A 47 14.96 10.94 -9.76
CA THR A 47 14.52 9.71 -9.08
C THR A 47 15.10 9.72 -7.67
N GLN A 48 14.23 9.50 -6.68
CA GLN A 48 14.62 9.45 -5.27
C GLN A 48 14.98 8.03 -4.81
N THR A 49 14.66 7.03 -5.64
CA THR A 49 14.88 5.62 -5.36
C THR A 49 15.83 4.96 -6.34
N HIS A 50 16.55 5.71 -7.19
CA HIS A 50 17.48 5.14 -8.18
C HIS A 50 16.83 4.07 -9.09
N ASN A 51 15.56 4.28 -9.45
CA ASN A 51 14.74 3.35 -10.22
C ASN A 51 14.34 2.06 -9.47
N ASP A 52 14.53 2.01 -8.16
CA ASP A 52 14.03 0.93 -7.30
C ASP A 52 12.58 1.21 -6.84
N PRO A 53 11.81 0.15 -6.52
CA PRO A 53 10.46 0.27 -5.96
C PRO A 53 10.44 1.14 -4.69
N ALA A 54 9.40 1.97 -4.56
CA ALA A 54 9.21 2.86 -3.43
C ALA A 54 7.94 2.50 -2.65
N LEU A 55 8.01 2.55 -1.32
CA LEU A 55 6.86 2.46 -0.41
C LEU A 55 6.71 3.81 0.30
N SER A 56 5.50 4.34 0.36
CA SER A 56 5.15 5.55 1.11
C SER A 56 3.89 5.29 1.90
N GLY A 57 3.72 6.03 2.98
CA GLY A 57 2.56 5.94 3.85
C GLY A 57 2.67 6.95 4.97
N GLY A 58 1.59 7.05 5.72
CA GLY A 58 1.39 8.05 6.75
C GLY A 58 0.43 7.54 7.81
N ILE A 59 0.53 8.20 8.96
CA ILE A 59 -0.30 7.93 10.13
C ILE A 59 -0.81 9.29 10.58
N ASP A 60 -2.13 9.45 10.59
CA ASP A 60 -2.79 10.65 11.07
C ASP A 60 -3.50 10.30 12.39
N TYR A 61 -3.28 11.13 13.41
CA TYR A 61 -3.88 10.99 14.74
C TYR A 61 -4.71 12.23 15.06
N GLU A 62 -5.96 12.04 15.47
CA GLU A 62 -6.92 13.08 15.83
C GLU A 62 -7.45 12.83 17.25
N HIS A 63 -7.63 13.89 18.04
CA HIS A 63 -8.20 13.88 19.39
C HIS A 63 -9.23 15.00 19.54
#